data_AF-A0A9D8NPA7-F1
#
_entry.id   AF-A0A9D8NPA7-F1
#
_cell.length_a   1.000
_cell.length_b   1.000
_cell.length_c   1.000
_cell.angle_alpha   90.00
_cell.angle_beta   90.00
_cell.angle_gamma   90.00
#
_symmetry.space_group_name_H-M   'P 1'
#
loop_
_entity.id
_entity.type
_entity.pdbx_description
1 polymer ?
#
loop_
_entity_poly.entity_id
_entity_poly.type
_entity_poly.pdbx_seq_one_letter_code
_entity_poly.pdbx_strand_id
1 'polypeptide(L)' 'MQYRRSKTPGATFFFTVVTYRRNKILCHEANVALIKEAFLHVTTHHPFLRQTTTIKNKVAPAF' A
#
# COMPACT_ATOMS: atom_id res chain seq x y z
N MET A 1 -8.26 -0.87 -20.02
CA MET A 1 -6.91 -0.92 -19.43
C MET A 1 -6.25 -2.24 -19.83
N GLN A 2 -5.10 -2.22 -20.52
CA GLN A 2 -4.38 -3.43 -20.95
C GLN A 2 -3.01 -3.52 -20.26
N TYR A 3 -3.00 -3.63 -18.93
CA TYR A 3 -1.76 -3.76 -18.16
C TYR A 3 -1.32 -5.23 -18.09
N ARG A 4 -0.06 -5.52 -18.41
CA ARG A 4 0.56 -6.85 -18.20
C ARG A 4 1.40 -6.84 -16.92
N ARG A 5 1.12 -7.75 -15.99
CA ARG A 5 1.93 -7.91 -14.77
C ARG A 5 3.24 -8.63 -15.11
N SER A 6 4.36 -8.03 -14.72
CA SER A 6 5.64 -8.75 -14.70
C SER A 6 5.63 -9.79 -13.57
N LYS A 7 6.16 -10.99 -13.85
CA LYS A 7 6.27 -12.11 -12.90
C LYS A 7 7.72 -12.54 -12.67
N THR A 8 8.68 -11.66 -12.98
CA THR A 8 10.11 -11.96 -12.83
C THR A 8 10.45 -12.28 -11.37
N PRO A 9 10.99 -13.48 -11.06
CA PRO A 9 11.40 -13.84 -9.71
C PRO A 9 12.49 -12.89 -9.18
N GLY A 10 12.42 -12.54 -7.89
CA GLY A 10 13.41 -11.68 -7.23
C GLY A 10 13.37 -10.20 -7.62
N ALA A 11 12.44 -9.78 -8.47
CA ALA A 11 12.30 -8.38 -8.86
C ALA A 11 11.73 -7.52 -7.72
N THR A 12 12.14 -6.26 -7.68
CA THR A 12 11.58 -5.24 -6.78
C THR A 12 10.48 -4.47 -7.50
N PHE A 13 9.34 -4.30 -6.83
CA PHE A 13 8.18 -3.63 -7.40
C PHE A 13 7.76 -2.41 -6.58
N PHE A 14 7.26 -1.39 -7.27
CA PHE A 14 6.59 -0.25 -6.67
C PHE A 14 5.09 -0.31 -6.97
N PHE A 15 4.27 -0.17 -5.93
CA PHE A 15 2.81 -0.18 -6.05
C PHE A 15 2.23 1.10 -5.46
N THR A 16 1.18 1.61 -6.09
CA THR A 16 0.34 2.68 -5.54
C THR A 16 -1.06 2.13 -5.32
N VAL A 17 -1.57 2.28 -4.11
CA VAL A 17 -2.93 1.88 -3.72
C VAL A 17 -3.71 3.14 -3.37
N VAL A 18 -4.88 3.30 -3.99
CA VAL A 18 -5.82 4.39 -3.68
C VAL A 18 -7.14 3.79 -3.22
N THR A 19 -7.78 4.44 -2.27
CA THR A 19 -9.10 4.04 -1.78
C THR A 19 -10.19 4.46 -2.75
N TYR A 20 -11.32 3.75 -2.71
CA TYR A 20 -12.51 4.14 -3.44
C TYR A 20 -12.89 5.59 -3.09
N ARG A 21 -13.15 6.41 -4.12
CA ARG A 21 -13.41 7.86 -4.02
C ARG A 21 -12.35 8.66 -3.25
N ARG A 22 -11.12 8.13 -3.09
CA ARG A 22 -10.04 8.75 -2.30
C ARG A 22 -10.43 9.02 -0.84
N ASN A 23 -11.31 8.19 -0.27
CA ASN A 23 -11.65 8.26 1.14
C ASN A 23 -10.39 8.06 2.01
N LYS A 24 -10.15 8.96 2.97
CA LYS A 24 -8.91 9.01 3.77
C LYS A 24 -8.85 7.98 4.89
N ILE A 25 -9.54 6.84 4.71
CA ILE A 25 -9.68 5.81 5.75
C ILE A 25 -8.33 5.24 6.19
N LEU A 26 -7.36 5.10 5.28
CA LEU A 26 -6.05 4.54 5.59
C LEU A 26 -5.16 5.49 6.42
N CYS A 27 -5.55 6.77 6.56
CA CYS A 27 -4.77 7.78 7.27
C CYS A 27 -5.19 7.98 8.72
N HIS A 28 -6.30 7.36 9.17
CA HIS A 28 -6.69 7.40 10.57
C HIS A 28 -5.73 6.56 11.42
N GLU A 29 -5.37 7.05 12.59
CA GLU A 29 -4.38 6.43 13.47
C GLU A 29 -4.70 4.96 13.79
N ALA A 30 -5.96 4.67 14.14
CA ALA A 30 -6.43 3.31 14.38
C ALA A 30 -6.23 2.39 13.16
N ASN A 31 -6.48 2.91 11.95
CA ASN A 31 -6.32 2.15 10.72
C ASN A 31 -4.84 1.99 10.32
N VAL A 32 -3.98 2.96 10.65
CA VAL A 32 -2.54 2.85 10.42
C VAL A 32 -1.96 1.68 11.24
N ALA A 33 -2.40 1.50 12.49
CA ALA A 33 -2.00 0.35 13.30
C ALA A 33 -2.45 -0.97 12.66
N LEU A 34 -3.72 -1.07 12.28
CA LEU A 34 -4.28 -2.26 11.61
C LEU A 34 -3.55 -2.58 10.29
N ILE A 35 -3.16 -1.57 9.52
CA ILE A 35 -2.40 -1.77 8.27
C ILE A 35 -1.01 -2.35 8.56
N LYS A 36 -0.33 -1.87 9.60
CA LYS A 36 0.97 -2.41 10.01
C LYS A 36 0.84 -3.88 10.42
N GLU A 37 -0.20 -4.22 11.19
CA GLU A 37 -0.49 -5.61 11.59
C GLU A 37 -0.81 -6.48 10.38
N ALA A 38 -1.64 -6.00 9.46
CA ALA A 38 -1.96 -6.71 8.22
C ALA A 38 -0.69 -6.97 7.39
N PHE A 39 0.21 -5.99 7.31
CA PHE A 39 1.50 -6.17 6.64
C PHE A 39 2.35 -7.24 7.30
N LEU A 40 2.42 -7.28 8.64
CA LEU A 40 3.13 -8.32 9.38
C LEU A 40 2.52 -9.69 9.09
N HIS A 41 1.20 -9.82 9.24
CA HIS A 41 0.46 -11.05 9.00
C HIS A 41 0.66 -11.60 7.58
N VAL A 42 0.65 -10.74 6.56
CA VAL A 42 0.90 -11.19 5.18
C VAL A 42 2.36 -11.59 5.00
N THR A 43 3.33 -10.84 5.54
CA THR A 43 4.75 -11.19 5.40
C THR A 43 5.16 -12.48 6.12
N THR A 44 4.45 -12.87 7.20
CA THR A 44 4.72 -14.14 7.88
C THR A 44 4.28 -15.35 7.05
N HIS A 45 3.17 -15.24 6.31
CA HIS A 45 2.65 -16.31 5.47
C HIS A 45 3.24 -16.30 4.05
N HIS A 46 3.65 -15.13 3.58
CA HIS A 46 4.24 -14.91 2.26
C HIS A 46 5.50 -14.06 2.41
N PRO A 47 6.67 -14.69 2.62
CA PRO A 47 7.91 -13.95 2.83
C PRO A 47 8.29 -13.10 1.61
N PHE A 48 8.37 -11.78 1.80
CA PHE A 48 8.94 -10.84 0.84
C PHE A 48 9.66 -9.70 1.56
N LEU A 49 10.66 -9.13 0.91
CA LEU A 49 11.38 -7.97 1.44
C LEU A 49 10.61 -6.69 1.13
N ARG A 50 10.30 -5.92 2.18
CA ARG A 50 9.66 -4.60 2.05
C ARG A 50 10.68 -3.52 2.35
N GLN A 51 10.98 -2.67 1.36
CA GLN A 51 11.95 -1.58 1.55
C GLN A 51 11.35 -0.38 2.28
N THR A 52 10.19 0.10 1.83
CA THR A 52 9.52 1.25 2.44
C THR A 52 8.02 1.14 2.29
N THR A 53 7.27 1.77 3.19
CA THR A 53 5.83 1.92 3.10
C THR A 53 5.46 3.31 3.58
N THR A 54 4.82 4.09 2.71
CA THR A 54 4.38 5.44 3.03
C THR A 54 2.88 5.56 2.81
N ILE A 55 2.16 5.92 3.87
CA ILE A 55 0.75 6.27 3.80
C ILE A 55 0.67 7.80 3.71
N LYS A 56 0.23 8.32 2.56
CA LYS A 56 0.12 9.77 2.34
C LYS A 56 -1.33 10.22 2.36
N ASN A 57 -1.61 11.23 3.19
CA ASN A 57 -2.84 12.00 3.10
C ASN A 57 -2.62 13.17 2.13
N LYS A 58 -2.89 12.97 0.83
CA LYS A 58 -2.81 14.06 -0.14
C LYS A 58 -4.10 14.89 -0.05
N VAL A 59 -4.02 16.08 0.54
CA VAL A 59 -5.09 17.08 0.44
C VAL A 59 -5.02 17.66 -0.97
N ALA A 60 -6.12 17.60 -1.73
CA ALA A 60 -6.20 18.34 -2.98
C ALA A 60 -6.10 19.83 -2.64
N PRO A 61 -5.26 20.62 -3.34
CA PRO A 61 -5.28 22.07 -3.13
C PRO A 61 -6.71 22.58 -3.37
N ALA A 62 -7.19 23.42 -2.46
CA ALA A 62 -8.41 24.18 -2.72
C ALA A 62 -8.10 25.09 -3.93
N PHE A 63 -8.86 24.92 -5.00
CA PHE A 63 -8.85 25.86 -6.13
C PHE A 63 -9.66 27.10 -5.77
#